data_AF-A0A832C420-F1
#
_entry.id   AF-A0A832C420-F1
#
_cell.length_a   1.000
_cell.length_b   1.000
_cell.length_c   1.000
_cell.angle_alpha   90.00
_cell.angle_beta   90.00
_cell.angle_gamma   90.00
#
_symmetry.space_group_name_H-M   'P 1'
#
loop_
_entity.id
_entity.type
_entity.pdbx_description
1 polymer ?
#
loop_
_entity_poly.entity_id
_entity_poly.type
_entity_poly.pdbx_seq_one_letter_code
_entity_poly.pdbx_strand_id
1 'polypeptide(L)'
;SSELPDAECRAPEMAPFYLPPGETLKLRVFLDKSVVEVFANGRQCAAARVYPGRADSTGVTLRAQGSDAALRSLDMWDMAGIW
;
A
#
# COMPACT_ATOMS: atom_id res chain seq x y z
N SER A 1 3.77 5.06 12.08
CA SER A 1 4.26 4.56 13.38
C SER A 1 3.17 3.71 14.02
N SER A 2 3.53 2.81 14.93
CA SER A 2 2.56 2.09 15.78
C SER A 2 2.69 2.56 17.23
N GLU A 3 1.60 2.50 17.98
CA GLU A 3 1.54 2.78 19.43
C GLU A 3 1.34 1.49 20.25
N LEU A 4 1.24 0.32 19.58
CA LEU A 4 1.03 -0.96 20.26
C LEU A 4 2.32 -1.45 20.94
N PRO A 5 2.25 -1.95 22.19
CA PRO A 5 3.43 -2.38 22.95
C PRO A 5 4.11 -3.64 22.39
N ASP A 6 3.38 -4.45 21.63
CA ASP A 6 3.82 -5.67 20.95
C ASP A 6 4.15 -5.43 19.46
N ALA A 7 4.18 -4.18 19.01
CA ALA A 7 4.56 -3.86 17.64
C ALA A 7 6.05 -4.10 17.42
N GLU A 8 6.37 -5.18 16.70
CA GLU A 8 7.73 -5.51 16.31
C GLU A 8 8.09 -4.94 14.93
N CYS A 9 9.33 -4.45 14.80
CA CYS A 9 9.90 -4.16 13.48
C CYS A 9 10.07 -5.47 12.71
N ARG A 10 9.44 -5.56 11.55
CA ARG A 10 9.64 -6.67 10.60
C ARG A 10 10.29 -6.16 9.32
N ALA A 11 10.93 -7.07 8.59
CA ALA A 11 11.38 -6.78 7.24
C ALA A 11 10.19 -6.35 6.37
N PRO A 12 10.40 -5.40 5.44
CA PRO A 12 9.36 -5.01 4.50
C PRO A 12 8.97 -6.20 3.62
N GLU A 13 7.69 -6.31 3.28
CA GLU A 13 7.27 -7.22 2.21
C GLU A 13 7.80 -6.69 0.88
N MET A 14 8.62 -7.51 0.22
CA MET A 14 9.30 -7.12 -1.01
C MET A 14 8.82 -7.98 -2.17
N ALA A 15 8.36 -7.31 -3.22
CA ALA A 15 8.07 -7.93 -4.51
C ALA A 15 8.86 -7.19 -5.60
N PRO A 16 10.05 -7.69 -6.00
CA PRO A 16 10.84 -7.06 -7.05
C PRO A 16 10.01 -6.88 -8.32
N PHE A 17 10.09 -5.69 -8.91
CA PHE A 17 9.29 -5.30 -10.06
C PHE A 17 10.13 -4.47 -11.03
N TYR A 18 10.31 -5.00 -12.23
CA TYR A 18 10.94 -4.23 -13.30
C TYR A 18 9.91 -3.30 -13.93
N LEU A 19 10.23 -2.00 -13.94
CA LEU A 19 9.48 -0.98 -14.65
C LEU A 19 10.33 -0.46 -15.83
N PRO A 20 9.97 -0.80 -17.07
CA PRO A 20 10.57 -0.25 -18.27
C PRO A 20 10.60 1.29 -18.27
N PRO A 21 11.65 1.93 -18.82
CA PRO A 21 11.69 3.37 -18.98
C PRO A 21 10.46 3.88 -19.75
N GLY A 22 9.84 4.94 -19.25
CA GLY A 22 8.63 5.53 -19.83
C GLY A 22 7.32 4.82 -19.50
N GLU A 23 7.35 3.62 -18.91
CA GLU A 23 6.13 2.97 -18.42
C GLU A 23 5.68 3.64 -17.11
N THR A 24 4.39 3.98 -17.02
CA THR A 24 3.80 4.51 -15.78
C THR A 24 3.53 3.36 -14.81
N LEU A 25 4.01 3.49 -13.57
CA LEU A 25 3.63 2.59 -12.49
C LEU A 25 2.15 2.78 -12.14
N LYS A 26 1.36 1.73 -12.31
CA LYS A 26 -0.05 1.65 -11.92
C LYS A 26 -0.17 0.71 -10.73
N LEU A 27 -0.58 1.26 -9.59
CA LEU A 27 -0.83 0.48 -8.38
C LEU A 27 -2.33 0.32 -8.18
N ARG A 28 -2.78 -0.91 -7.97
CA ARG A 28 -4.11 -1.21 -7.45
C ARG A 28 -3.95 -1.75 -6.04
N VAL A 29 -4.48 -1.01 -5.07
CA VAL A 29 -4.34 -1.33 -3.65
C VAL A 29 -5.69 -1.70 -3.08
N PHE A 30 -5.77 -2.84 -2.41
CA PHE A 30 -6.93 -3.26 -1.64
C PHE A 30 -6.60 -3.20 -0.16
N LEU A 31 -7.52 -2.65 0.62
CA LEU A 31 -7.47 -2.61 2.07
C LEU A 31 -8.71 -3.31 2.60
N ASP A 32 -8.52 -4.44 3.28
CA ASP A 32 -9.61 -5.20 3.93
C ASP A 32 -9.22 -5.51 5.37
N LYS A 33 -9.80 -4.75 6.31
CA LYS A 33 -9.57 -4.85 7.76
C LYS A 33 -8.07 -4.84 8.11
N SER A 34 -7.47 -6.01 8.25
CA SER A 34 -6.08 -6.22 8.64
C SER A 34 -5.18 -6.70 7.48
N VAL A 35 -5.65 -6.62 6.24
CA VAL A 35 -4.91 -7.05 5.05
C VAL A 35 -4.77 -5.88 4.07
N VAL A 36 -3.56 -5.71 3.54
CA VAL A 36 -3.25 -4.81 2.45
C VAL A 36 -2.65 -5.62 1.31
N GLU A 37 -3.21 -5.49 0.12
CA GLU A 37 -2.70 -6.12 -1.10
C GLU A 37 -2.41 -5.04 -2.14
N VAL A 38 -1.24 -5.13 -2.77
CA VAL A 38 -0.75 -4.15 -3.75
C VAL A 38 -0.41 -4.88 -5.04
N PHE A 39 -1.09 -4.51 -6.12
CA PHE A 39 -0.85 -5.04 -7.45
C PHE A 39 -0.17 -3.98 -8.32
N ALA A 40 1.02 -4.30 -8.85
CA ALA A 40 1.79 -3.42 -9.71
C ALA A 40 1.64 -3.81 -11.18
N ASN A 41 1.06 -2.89 -11.98
CA ASN A 41 0.73 -3.02 -13.40
C ASN A 41 0.03 -4.34 -13.79
N GLY A 42 -0.64 -5.00 -12.84
CA GLY A 42 -1.25 -6.33 -13.05
C GLY A 42 -0.26 -7.49 -13.26
N ARG A 43 1.04 -7.28 -13.01
CA ARG A 43 2.11 -8.28 -13.27
C ARG A 43 2.74 -8.82 -11.99
N GLN A 44 2.67 -8.06 -10.90
CA GLN A 44 3.28 -8.42 -9.62
C GLN A 44 2.34 -8.06 -8.46
N CYS A 45 2.38 -8.85 -7.40
CA CYS A 45 1.58 -8.63 -6.19
C CYS A 45 2.47 -8.70 -4.94
N ALA A 46 2.18 -7.84 -3.96
CA ALA A 46 2.66 -7.95 -2.60
C ALA A 46 1.46 -7.88 -1.66
N ALA A 47 1.43 -8.73 -0.64
CA ALA A 47 0.37 -8.76 0.36
C ALA A 47 0.97 -8.74 1.77
N ALA A 48 0.36 -7.99 2.67
CA ALA A 48 0.79 -7.88 4.05
C ALA A 48 -0.42 -7.87 4.98
N ARG A 49 -0.26 -8.50 6.15
CA ARG A 49 -1.12 -8.21 7.29
C ARG A 49 -0.61 -7.01 8.07
N VAL A 50 -1.54 -6.14 8.46
CA VAL A 50 -1.31 -4.92 9.23
C VAL A 50 -2.37 -4.80 10.33
N TYR A 51 -1.96 -4.29 11.49
CA TYR A 51 -2.85 -4.08 12.65
C TYR A 51 -2.66 -2.64 13.13
N PRO A 52 -3.43 -1.67 12.58
CA PRO A 52 -3.29 -0.27 12.96
C PRO A 52 -3.67 -0.07 14.44
N GLY A 53 -2.74 0.45 15.24
CA GLY A 53 -2.97 0.72 16.67
C GLY A 53 -3.50 2.12 16.98
N ARG A 54 -3.33 3.07 16.06
CA ARG A 54 -3.68 4.48 16.28
C ARG A 54 -5.10 4.75 15.79
N ALA A 55 -5.88 5.48 16.57
CA ALA A 55 -7.27 5.82 16.22
C ALA A 55 -7.39 6.71 14.96
N ASP A 56 -6.33 7.43 14.59
CA ASP A 56 -6.25 8.30 13.41
C ASP A 56 -5.70 7.58 12.15
N SER A 57 -5.49 6.26 12.20
CA SER A 57 -5.03 5.46 11.06
C SER A 57 -6.17 5.14 10.07
N THR A 58 -6.93 6.16 9.68
CA THR A 58 -8.13 6.04 8.84
C THR A 58 -7.94 6.62 7.43
N GLY A 59 -6.79 7.23 7.16
CA GLY A 59 -6.50 7.89 5.88
C GLY A 59 -5.35 7.25 5.10
N VAL A 60 -5.09 7.81 3.92
CA VAL A 60 -3.98 7.42 3.05
C VAL A 60 -3.14 8.66 2.74
N THR A 61 -1.82 8.50 2.78
CA THR A 61 -0.86 9.54 2.38
C THR A 61 0.10 8.98 1.34
N LEU A 62 0.45 9.80 0.35
CA LEU A 62 1.44 9.44 -0.67
C LEU A 62 2.77 10.12 -0.37
N ARG A 63 3.86 9.39 -0.54
CA ARG A 63 5.22 9.89 -0.34
C ARG A 63 6.15 9.32 -1.40
N ALA A 64 6.90 10.20 -2.05
CA ALA A 64 8.03 9.82 -2.89
C ALA A 64 9.32 9.85 -2.04
N GLN A 65 10.18 8.85 -2.22
CA GLN A 65 11.45 8.75 -1.51
C GLN A 65 12.55 8.30 -2.48
N GLY A 66 13.70 8.98 -2.44
CA GLY A 66 14.85 8.74 -3.33
C GLY A 66 14.87 9.64 -4.57
N SER A 67 13.71 9.96 -5.13
CA SER A 67 13.54 10.94 -6.21
C SER A 67 12.13 11.50 -6.22
N ASP A 68 11.91 12.56 -6.99
CA ASP A 68 10.58 13.08 -7.26
C ASP A 68 9.73 12.05 -8.01
N ALA A 69 8.42 12.10 -7.76
CA ALA A 69 7.43 11.34 -8.49
C ALA A 69 6.21 12.22 -8.78
N ALA A 70 5.64 12.08 -9.97
CA ALA A 70 4.42 12.77 -10.35
C ALA A 70 3.21 11.83 -10.22
N LEU A 71 2.26 12.18 -9.35
CA LEU A 71 0.97 11.50 -9.27
C LEU A 71 0.14 11.89 -10.49
N ARG A 72 -0.11 10.93 -11.39
CA ARG A 72 -0.88 11.17 -12.63
C ARG A 72 -2.39 11.13 -12.39
N SER A 73 -2.85 10.20 -11.58
CA SER A 73 -4.25 10.02 -11.19
C SER A 73 -4.32 9.24 -9.88
N LEU A 74 -5.39 9.46 -9.13
CA LEU A 74 -5.71 8.70 -7.93
C LEU A 74 -7.21 8.59 -7.82
N ASP A 75 -7.69 7.35 -7.78
CA ASP A 75 -9.08 7.03 -7.54
C ASP A 75 -9.17 6.17 -6.28
N MET A 76 -10.16 6.45 -5.45
CA MET A 76 -10.40 5.75 -4.18
C MET A 76 -11.88 5.42 -4.09
N TRP A 77 -12.19 4.19 -3.68
CA TRP A 77 -13.56 3.70 -3.56
C TRP A 77 -13.74 3.05 -2.20
N ASP A 78 -14.85 3.38 -1.54
CA ASP A 78 -15.29 2.66 -0.36
C ASP A 78 -15.84 1.29 -0.77
N MET A 79 -15.29 0.24 -0.17
CA MET A 79 -15.73 -1.13 -0.43
C MET A 79 -16.80 -1.53 0.59
N ALA A 80 -17.93 -2.02 0.09
CA ALA A 80 -18.95 -2.62 0.94
C ALA A 80 -18.47 -3.98 1.46
N GLY A 81 -18.88 -4.31 2.68
CA GLY A 81 -18.76 -5.67 3.20
C GLY A 81 -19.60 -6.64 2.38
N ILE A 82 -19.15 -7.90 2.33
CA ILE A 82 -19.87 -8.99 1.65
C ILE A 82 -20.77 -9.80 2.61
N TRP A 83 -20.95 -9.33 3.85
CA TRP A 83 -21.69 -9.99 4.92
C TRP A 83 -22.87 -9.15 5.37
#